data_AF-A0A7C8Z856-F1
#
_entry.id   AF-A0A7C8Z856-F1
#
_cell.length_a   1.000
_cell.length_b   1.000
_cell.length_c   1.000
_cell.angle_alpha   90.00
_cell.angle_beta   90.00
_cell.angle_gamma   90.00
#
_symmetry.space_group_name_H-M   'P 1'
#
loop_
_entity.id
_entity.type
_entity.pdbx_description
1 polymer ?
#
loop_
_entity_poly.entity_id
_entity_poly.type
_entity_poly.pdbx_seq_one_letter_code
_entity_poly.pdbx_strand_id
1 'polypeptide(L)'
;FNYFHGELIRSYSEQLFSKLRILDLSNNHFNGTLPSKLIKDMQAMRHVNESEMKSQQYLGSDEYYSVTITVKGLDRYVRILNTITTIDVSSNMFTGDILTSIGVLEA
;
A
#
# COMPACT_ATOMS: atom_id res chain seq x y z
N PHE A 1 -0.35 9.93 13.59
CA PHE A 1 0.79 10.84 13.36
C PHE A 1 1.98 10.25 14.09
N ASN A 2 2.98 9.76 13.36
CA ASN A 2 4.08 8.99 13.96
C ASN A 2 5.42 9.74 13.98
N TYR A 3 5.46 10.98 13.47
CA TYR A 3 6.67 11.82 13.41
C TYR A 3 7.85 11.23 12.63
N PHE A 4 7.64 10.16 11.84
CA PHE A 4 8.71 9.61 11.01
C PHE A 4 9.20 10.65 10.00
N HIS A 5 10.51 10.71 9.79
CA HIS A 5 11.14 11.76 8.98
C HIS A 5 12.31 11.25 8.15
N GLY A 6 12.75 12.08 7.21
CA GLY A 6 13.81 11.75 6.26
C GLY A 6 13.27 11.14 4.97
N GLU A 7 14.18 10.72 4.10
CA GLU A 7 13.81 10.12 2.83
C GLU A 7 13.47 8.63 3.02
N LEU A 8 12.57 8.12 2.17
CA LEU A 8 12.39 6.67 2.05
C LEU A 8 13.60 6.08 1.32
N ILE A 9 14.59 5.59 2.08
CA ILE A 9 15.87 5.14 1.54
C ILE A 9 15.74 3.77 0.86
N ARG A 10 16.42 3.64 -0.30
CA ARG A 10 16.63 2.40 -1.04
C ARG A 10 17.55 1.45 -0.26
N SER A 11 16.99 0.36 0.27
CA SER A 11 17.80 -0.67 0.93
C SER A 11 17.11 -2.03 0.97
N TYR A 12 16.43 -2.46 -0.09
CA TYR A 12 15.76 -3.77 -0.03
C TYR A 12 15.89 -4.55 -1.32
N SER A 13 16.09 -5.86 -1.14
CA SER A 13 16.01 -6.88 -2.18
C SER A 13 14.70 -6.75 -2.93
N GLU A 14 14.74 -7.02 -4.24
CA GLU A 14 13.56 -7.08 -5.08
C GLU A 14 12.50 -8.00 -4.44
N GLN A 15 11.23 -7.58 -4.47
CA GLN A 15 10.03 -8.36 -4.11
C GLN A 15 9.54 -8.42 -2.65
N LEU A 16 10.10 -7.65 -1.69
CA LEU A 16 9.59 -7.66 -0.30
C LEU A 16 8.09 -7.35 -0.17
N PHE A 17 7.56 -6.51 -1.05
CA PHE A 17 6.18 -6.00 -0.97
C PHE A 17 5.27 -6.54 -2.09
N SER A 18 5.61 -7.66 -2.72
CA SER A 18 4.84 -8.28 -3.83
C SER A 18 3.36 -8.51 -3.52
N LYS A 19 3.02 -8.79 -2.25
CA LYS A 19 1.64 -9.03 -1.80
C LYS A 19 0.98 -7.82 -1.12
N LEU A 20 1.68 -6.69 -0.99
CA LEU A 20 1.16 -5.51 -0.28
C LEU A 20 -0.01 -4.90 -1.05
N ARG A 21 -1.12 -4.61 -0.36
CA ARG A 21 -2.35 -4.03 -0.95
C ARG A 21 -2.76 -2.70 -0.32
N ILE A 22 -2.25 -2.38 0.87
CA ILE A 22 -2.51 -1.12 1.56
C ILE A 22 -1.17 -0.54 2.00
N LEU A 23 -0.93 0.71 1.61
CA LEU A 23 0.19 1.51 2.11
C LEU A 23 -0.35 2.83 2.65
N ASP A 24 -0.23 3.05 3.95
CA ASP A 24 -0.53 4.31 4.60
C ASP A 24 0.75 4.86 5.24
N LEU A 25 1.30 5.90 4.61
CA LEU A 25 2.41 6.69 5.12
C LEU A 25 1.94 8.08 5.58
N SER A 26 0.63 8.31 5.61
CA SER A 26 0.05 9.62 5.86
C SER A 26 0.47 10.19 7.20
N ASN A 27 0.44 11.52 7.31
CA ASN A 27 0.61 12.22 8.58
C ASN A 27 1.96 11.92 9.25
N ASN A 28 3.03 12.13 8.48
CA ASN A 28 4.42 12.02 8.89
C ASN A 28 5.23 13.23 8.35
N HIS A 29 6.54 13.18 8.50
CA HIS A 29 7.50 14.18 8.05
C HIS A 29 8.49 13.60 7.03
N PHE A 30 8.07 12.59 6.26
CA PHE A 30 8.91 12.06 5.19
C PHE A 30 9.13 13.13 4.11
N ASN A 31 10.33 13.17 3.56
CA ASN A 31 10.73 14.14 2.54
C ASN A 31 11.40 13.46 1.33
N GLY A 32 11.82 14.28 0.36
CA GLY A 32 12.41 13.79 -0.89
C GLY A 32 11.37 13.20 -1.83
N THR A 33 11.81 12.41 -2.80
CA THR A 33 10.93 11.81 -3.82
C THR A 33 10.42 10.45 -3.41
N LEU A 34 9.15 10.14 -3.68
CA LEU A 34 8.60 8.80 -3.50
C LEU A 34 9.37 7.79 -4.38
N PRO A 35 9.99 6.72 -3.81
CA PRO A 35 10.78 5.79 -4.60
C PRO A 35 9.90 4.98 -5.57
N SER A 36 10.02 5.22 -6.87
CA SER A 36 9.25 4.46 -7.89
C SER A 36 9.46 2.94 -7.82
N LYS A 37 10.63 2.48 -7.34
CA LYS A 37 10.90 1.06 -7.10
C LYS A 37 10.03 0.46 -6.00
N LEU A 38 9.75 1.20 -4.92
CA LEU A 38 8.84 0.75 -3.86
C LEU A 38 7.47 0.43 -4.45
N ILE A 39 6.96 1.32 -5.30
CA ILE A 39 5.66 1.15 -5.96
C ILE A 39 5.68 -0.01 -6.96
N LYS A 40 6.78 -0.18 -7.71
CA LYS A 40 6.96 -1.30 -8.65
C LYS A 40 6.94 -2.67 -7.98
N ASP A 41 7.43 -2.76 -6.74
CA ASP A 41 7.45 -4.02 -6.00
C ASP A 41 6.07 -4.46 -5.51
N MET A 42 5.05 -3.58 -5.53
CA MET A 42 3.68 -3.85 -5.08
C MET A 42 2.83 -4.54 -6.15
N GLN A 43 3.23 -5.73 -6.57
CA GLN A 43 2.59 -6.46 -7.68
C GLN A 43 1.09 -6.71 -7.46
N ALA A 44 0.67 -7.01 -6.23
CA ALA A 44 -0.74 -7.22 -5.89
C ALA A 44 -1.61 -5.96 -6.03
N MET A 45 -1.03 -4.76 -6.10
CA MET A 45 -1.76 -3.53 -6.42
C MET A 45 -1.91 -3.30 -7.93
N ARG A 46 -1.02 -3.89 -8.76
CA ARG A 46 -1.02 -3.73 -10.23
C ARG A 46 -1.90 -4.75 -10.95
N HIS A 47 -2.05 -5.94 -10.35
CA HIS A 47 -2.76 -7.05 -10.97
C HIS A 47 -3.78 -7.60 -9.98
N VAL A 48 -5.04 -7.20 -10.15
CA VAL A 48 -6.15 -7.86 -9.47
C VAL A 48 -6.36 -9.20 -10.15
N ASN A 49 -5.87 -10.28 -9.54
CA ASN A 49 -6.00 -11.61 -10.11
C ASN A 49 -7.44 -12.11 -9.98
N GLU A 50 -8.25 -11.88 -11.02
CA GLU A 50 -9.64 -12.34 -11.09
C GLU A 50 -9.80 -13.85 -10.83
N SER A 51 -8.81 -14.66 -11.23
CA SER A 51 -8.87 -16.12 -11.04
C SER A 51 -8.73 -16.50 -9.56
N GLU A 52 -7.90 -15.76 -8.81
CA GLU A 52 -7.70 -15.92 -7.37
C GLU A 52 -8.92 -15.40 -6.58
N MET A 53 -9.57 -14.36 -7.10
CA MET A 53 -10.85 -13.89 -6.53
C MET A 53 -11.99 -14.87 -6.77
N LYS A 54 -12.11 -15.41 -7.99
CA LYS A 54 -13.13 -16.40 -8.32
C LYS A 54 -12.94 -17.67 -7.49
N SER A 55 -11.70 -18.16 -7.33
CA SER A 55 -11.43 -19.33 -6.49
C SER A 55 -11.80 -19.12 -5.02
N GLN A 56 -11.57 -17.92 -4.48
CA GLN A 56 -12.02 -17.51 -3.14
C GLN A 56 -13.55 -17.53 -3.00
N GLN A 57 -14.28 -16.98 -3.98
CA GLN A 57 -15.75 -17.03 -4.00
C GLN A 57 -16.29 -18.47 -4.06
N TYR A 58 -15.70 -19.34 -4.89
CA TYR A 58 -16.12 -20.75 -5.00
C TYR A 58 -15.85 -21.58 -3.73
N LEU A 59 -14.84 -21.19 -2.94
CA LEU A 59 -14.49 -21.85 -1.68
C LEU A 59 -15.30 -21.33 -0.47
N GLY A 60 -16.24 -20.39 -0.68
CA GLY A 60 -17.03 -19.78 0.38
C GLY A 60 -16.21 -18.92 1.34
N SER A 61 -15.01 -18.47 0.93
CA SER A 61 -14.21 -17.58 1.75
C SER A 61 -14.82 -16.18 1.73
N ASP A 62 -14.91 -15.53 2.90
CA ASP A 62 -15.34 -14.13 3.02
C ASP A 62 -14.61 -13.26 2.00
N GLU A 63 -15.33 -12.42 1.25
CA GLU A 63 -14.78 -11.42 0.30
C GLU A 63 -13.93 -10.33 0.98
N TYR A 64 -13.55 -10.55 2.24
CA TYR A 64 -12.97 -9.58 3.14
C TYR A 64 -11.69 -10.11 3.78
N TYR A 65 -10.66 -9.27 3.83
CA TYR A 65 -9.53 -9.46 4.74
C TYR A 65 -9.84 -8.80 6.08
N SER A 66 -9.54 -9.50 7.17
CA SER A 66 -9.49 -8.88 8.49
C SER A 66 -8.10 -8.26 8.67
N VAL A 67 -8.04 -6.95 8.86
CA VAL A 67 -6.80 -6.22 9.12
C VAL A 67 -6.91 -5.45 10.42
N THR A 68 -5.79 -5.33 11.12
CA THR A 68 -5.65 -4.42 12.25
C THR A 68 -5.09 -3.10 11.73
N ILE A 69 -5.83 -2.01 11.92
CA ILE A 69 -5.34 -0.67 11.65
C ILE A 69 -5.14 0.07 12.97
N THR A 70 -4.07 0.85 13.08
CA THR A 70 -3.80 1.65 14.26
C THR A 70 -4.23 3.09 14.00
N VAL A 71 -5.33 3.51 14.63
CA VAL A 71 -5.86 4.87 14.51
C VAL A 71 -5.60 5.61 15.81
N LYS A 72 -4.78 6.67 15.76
CA LYS A 72 -4.40 7.46 16.95
C LYS A 72 -3.81 6.60 18.09
N GLY A 73 -2.99 5.60 17.75
CA GLY A 73 -2.36 4.69 18.71
C GLY A 73 -3.29 3.61 19.28
N LEU A 74 -4.51 3.49 18.75
CA LEU A 74 -5.47 2.46 19.12
C LEU A 74 -5.67 1.49 17.97
N ASP A 75 -5.47 0.21 18.25
CA ASP A 75 -5.70 -0.85 17.29
C ASP A 75 -7.20 -1.09 17.08
N ARG A 76 -7.59 -1.17 15.82
CA ARG A 76 -8.96 -1.43 15.37
C ARG A 76 -8.95 -2.59 14.39
N TYR A 77 -9.81 -3.56 14.65
CA TYR A 77 -10.07 -4.64 13.70
C TYR A 77 -11.10 -4.18 12.69
N VAL A 78 -10.74 -4.22 11.41
CA VAL A 78 -11.63 -3.85 10.32
C VAL A 78 -11.63 -4.94 9.26
N ARG A 79 -12.78 -5.15 8.63
CA ARG A 79 -12.93 -5.98 7.44
C ARG A 79 -12.85 -5.08 6.22
N ILE A 80 -11.91 -5.36 5.32
CA ILE A 80 -11.72 -4.65 4.05
C ILE A 80 -12.02 -5.61 2.91
N LEU A 81 -12.65 -5.13 1.83
CA LEU A 81 -12.84 -5.95 0.64
C LEU A 81 -11.50 -6.40 0.08
N ASN A 82 -11.41 -7.64 -0.37
CA ASN A 82 -10.20 -8.20 -0.97
C ASN A 82 -9.76 -7.44 -2.25
N THR A 83 -10.66 -6.68 -2.86
CA THR A 83 -10.40 -5.82 -4.03
C THR A 83 -9.79 -4.48 -3.69
N ILE A 84 -9.82 -4.04 -2.43
CA ILE A 84 -9.33 -2.72 -2.06
C ILE A 84 -7.80 -2.70 -2.14
N THR A 85 -7.31 -1.79 -2.97
CA THR A 85 -5.92 -1.34 -2.98
C THR A 85 -5.90 0.16 -2.70
N THR A 86 -4.99 0.61 -1.85
CA THR A 86 -4.87 2.05 -1.55
C THR A 86 -3.44 2.45 -1.20
N ILE A 87 -3.08 3.66 -1.60
CA ILE A 87 -1.84 4.34 -1.25
C ILE A 87 -2.19 5.71 -0.72
N ASP A 88 -1.90 5.95 0.55
CA ASP A 88 -1.99 7.26 1.17
C ASP A 88 -0.59 7.75 1.57
N VAL A 89 -0.11 8.78 0.87
CA VAL A 89 1.16 9.47 1.15
C VAL A 89 0.92 10.93 1.58
N SER A 90 -0.33 11.29 1.88
CA SER A 90 -0.74 12.65 2.21
C SER A 90 -0.09 13.16 3.50
N SER A 91 -0.11 14.48 3.71
CA SER A 91 0.42 15.10 4.93
C SER A 91 1.86 14.66 5.25
N ASN A 92 2.72 14.71 4.22
CA ASN A 92 4.16 14.55 4.27
C ASN A 92 4.82 15.71 3.50
N MET A 93 6.15 15.73 3.46
CA MET A 93 6.95 16.73 2.73
C MET A 93 7.56 16.14 1.45
N PHE A 94 6.88 15.19 0.81
CA PHE A 94 7.33 14.61 -0.45
C PHE A 94 7.37 15.66 -1.56
N THR A 95 8.38 15.57 -2.41
CA THR A 95 8.61 16.46 -3.55
C THR A 95 8.86 15.65 -4.82
N GLY A 96 8.98 16.33 -5.97
CA GLY A 96 9.14 15.70 -7.27
C GLY A 96 7.84 15.20 -7.88
N ASP A 97 7.95 14.44 -8.96
CA ASP A 97 6.80 13.98 -9.74
C ASP A 97 6.17 12.71 -9.14
N ILE A 98 5.13 12.91 -8.33
CA ILE A 98 4.36 11.83 -7.71
C ILE A 98 3.64 11.00 -8.78
N LEU A 99 3.20 11.60 -9.90
CA LEU A 99 2.52 10.90 -10.98
C LEU A 99 3.47 9.89 -11.64
N THR A 100 4.74 10.24 -11.84
CA THR A 100 5.74 9.30 -12.34
C THR A 100 5.96 8.12 -11.38
N SER A 101 5.91 8.35 -10.07
CA SER A 101 6.11 7.28 -9.08
C SER A 101 4.92 6.34 -8.94
N ILE A 102 3.69 6.86 -9.03
CA ILE A 102 2.45 6.07 -8.85
C ILE A 102 1.90 5.55 -10.18
N GLY A 103 2.14 6.22 -11.31
CA GLY A 103 1.59 5.87 -12.62
C GLY A 103 2.01 4.52 -13.19
N VAL A 104 2.89 3.78 -12.51
CA VAL A 104 3.21 2.38 -12.81
C VAL A 104 2.11 1.41 -12.32
N LEU A 105 1.25 1.88 -11.43
CA LEU A 105 0.00 1.23 -11.06
C LEU A 105 -1.03 1.59 -12.13
N GLU A 106 -1.03 0.81 -13.22
CA GLU A 106 -2.07 0.87 -14.24
C GLU A 106 -3.38 0.31 -13.66
N ALA A 107 -4.52 0.91 -14.01
CA ALA A 107 -5.86 0.49 -13.58
C ALA A 107 -6.38 -0.68 -14.43
#